data_AF-A0A7W1UR01-F1
#
_entry.id   AF-A0A7W1UR01-F1
#
_cell.length_a   1.000
_cell.length_b   1.000
_cell.length_c   1.000
_cell.angle_alpha   90.00
_cell.angle_beta   90.00
_cell.angle_gamma   90.00
#
_symmetry.space_group_name_H-M   'P 1'
#
loop_
_entity.id
_entity.type
_entity.pdbx_description
1 polymer ?
#
loop_
_entity_poly.entity_id
_entity_poly.type
_entity_poly.pdbx_seq_one_letter_code
_entity_poly.pdbx_strand_id
1 'polypeptide(L)' 'VLQGIDRIIPVDVYIPGCPPRPEQVLDGILQIQKLVESESIRRRDSPEYKALLNKYGME' A
#
# COMPACT_ATOMS: atom_id res chain seq x y z
N VAL A 1 -5.49 21.46 -0.64
CA VAL A 1 -5.20 20.14 -1.22
C VAL A 1 -4.53 19.31 -0.13
N LEU A 2 -5.08 18.14 0.23
CA LEU A 2 -4.45 17.27 1.23
C LEU A 2 -3.07 16.84 0.71
N GLN A 3 -2.03 16.96 1.54
CA GLN A 3 -0.68 16.49 1.21
C GLN A 3 -0.64 14.96 1.40
N GLY A 4 -1.06 14.23 0.36
CA GLY A 4 -0.93 12.77 0.29
C GLY A 4 -1.88 11.98 1.20
N ILE A 5 -2.35 10.83 0.71
CA ILE A 5 -3.18 9.88 1.47
C ILE A 5 -2.35 9.03 2.45
N ASP A 6 -1.04 9.05 2.25
CA ASP A 6 0.02 8.32 2.97
C ASP A 6 0.17 8.69 4.44
N ARG A 7 -0.38 9.85 4.81
CA ARG A 7 -0.44 10.34 6.20
C ARG A 7 -1.62 9.78 6.98
N ILE A 8 -2.66 9.34 6.28
CA ILE A 8 -3.91 8.87 6.90
C ILE A 8 -3.92 7.34 6.93
N ILE A 9 -3.49 6.70 5.85
CA ILE A 9 -3.45 5.24 5.74
C ILE A 9 -2.12 4.78 5.15
N PRO A 10 -1.66 3.56 5.50
CA PRO A 10 -0.52 2.95 4.83
C PRO A 10 -0.88 2.67 3.38
N VAL A 11 0.00 3.06 2.47
CA VAL A 11 -0.13 2.83 1.02
C VAL A 11 0.95 1.85 0.59
N ASP A 12 0.56 0.74 -0.03
CA ASP A 12 1.51 -0.27 -0.52
C ASP A 12 2.11 0.12 -1.88
N VAL A 13 1.31 0.71 -2.80
CA VAL A 13 1.74 1.07 -4.16
C VAL A 13 1.19 2.43 -4.57
N TYR A 14 2.04 3.28 -5.16
CA TYR A 14 1.66 4.57 -5.77
C TYR A 14 1.64 4.48 -7.29
N ILE A 15 0.59 5.03 -7.89
CA ILE A 15 0.45 5.14 -9.34
C ILE A 15 0.48 6.63 -9.73
N PRO A 16 1.61 7.15 -10.24
CA PRO A 16 1.70 8.56 -10.60
C PRO A 16 0.99 8.85 -11.93
N GLY A 17 0.22 9.93 -11.99
CA GLY A 17 -0.40 10.43 -13.22
C GLY A 17 -1.61 11.33 -12.95
N CYS A 18 -1.96 12.19 -13.91
CA CYS A 18 -3.16 13.04 -13.86
C CYS A 18 -3.75 13.27 -15.26
N PRO A 19 -4.64 12.37 -15.74
CA PRO A 19 -4.93 11.03 -15.21
C PRO A 19 -3.79 10.04 -15.55
N PRO A 20 -3.58 8.99 -14.73
CA PRO A 20 -2.67 7.92 -15.10
C PRO A 20 -3.17 7.21 -16.35
N ARG A 21 -2.25 6.77 -17.20
CA ARG A 21 -2.62 5.97 -18.38
C ARG A 21 -3.13 4.59 -17.96
N PRO A 22 -4.05 3.96 -18.71
CA PRO A 22 -4.59 2.65 -18.36
C PRO A 22 -3.51 1.58 -18.10
N GLU A 23 -2.41 1.61 -18.86
CA GLU A 23 -1.30 0.66 -18.71
C GLU A 23 -0.62 0.82 -17.34
N GLN A 24 -0.49 2.05 -16.84
CA GLN A 24 0.11 2.32 -15.53
C GLN A 24 -0.76 1.81 -14.37
N VAL A 25 -2.08 1.80 -14.56
CA VAL A 25 -3.01 1.22 -13.59
C VAL A 25 -2.84 -0.30 -13.54
N LEU A 26 -2.74 -0.94 -14.72
CA LEU A 26 -2.48 -2.38 -14.83
C LEU A 26 -1.13 -2.76 -14.19
N ASP A 27 -0.09 -1.97 -14.43
CA ASP A 27 1.22 -2.16 -13.82
C ASP A 27 1.17 -2.04 -12.29
N GLY A 28 0.42 -1.08 -11.75
CA GLY A 28 0.21 -0.95 -10.31
C GLY A 28 -0.48 -2.18 -9.70
N ILE A 29 -1.45 -2.77 -10.40
CA ILE A 29 -2.11 -4.02 -9.97
C ILE A 29 -1.12 -5.19 -10.00
N LEU A 30 -0.33 -5.32 -11.07
CA LEU A 30 0.69 -6.37 -11.19
C LEU A 30 1.75 -6.24 -10.09
N GLN A 31 2.11 -5.03 -9.70
CA GLN A 31 3.04 -4.78 -8.60
C GLN A 31 2.48 -5.26 -7.26
N ILE A 32 1.19 -5.00 -6.98
CA ILE A 32 0.51 -5.52 -5.78
C ILE A 32 0.49 -7.05 -5.78
N GLN A 33 0.20 -7.68 -6.92
CA GLN A 33 0.20 -9.15 -7.00
C GLN A 33 1.56 -9.75 -6.62
N LYS A 34 2.66 -9.16 -7.13
CA LYS A 34 4.03 -9.59 -6.80
C LYS A 34 4.37 -9.39 -5.32
N LEU A 35 3.91 -8.29 -4.72
CA LEU A 35 4.08 -8.05 -3.30
C LEU A 35 3.40 -9.15 -2.48
N VAL A 36 2.13 -9.44 -2.78
CA VAL A 36 1.36 -10.48 -2.11
C VAL A 36 1.97 -11.88 -2.28
N GLU A 37 2.52 -12.20 -3.46
CA GLU A 37 3.20 -13.48 -3.70
C GLU A 37 4.42 -13.69 -2.80
N SER A 38 5.16 -12.62 -2.50
CA SER A 38 6.33 -12.67 -1.61
C SER A 38 5.99 -12.54 -0.11
N GLU A 39 4.76 -12.14 0.23
CA GLU A 39 4.34 -11.95 1.61
C GLU A 39 3.93 -13.27 2.29
N SER A 40 4.33 -13.42 3.55
CA SER A 40 3.86 -14.52 4.39
C SER A 40 2.38 -14.33 4.73
N ILE A 41 1.62 -15.43 4.75
CA ILE A 41 0.21 -15.44 5.17
C ILE A 41 0.03 -14.83 6.58
N ARG A 42 1.08 -14.92 7.42
CA ARG A 42 1.10 -14.38 8.80
C ARG A 42 1.60 -12.94 8.90
N ARG A 43 1.79 -12.22 7.79
CA ARG A 43 2.28 -10.82 7.80
C ARG A 43 1.41 -9.90 8.65
N ARG A 44 0.09 -10.13 8.72
CA ARG A 44 -0.81 -9.35 9.58
C ARG A 44 -0.56 -9.53 11.07
N ASP A 45 -0.06 -10.69 11.48
CA ASP A 45 0.27 -10.97 12.88
C ASP A 45 1.65 -10.48 13.28
N SER A 46 2.45 -10.04 12.31
CA SER A 46 3.83 -9.63 12.53
C SER A 46 3.89 -8.41 13.46
N PRO A 47 4.86 -8.36 14.40
CA PRO A 47 5.04 -7.21 15.29
C PRO A 47 5.22 -5.90 14.51
N GLU A 48 5.89 -5.96 13.36
CA GLU A 48 6.17 -4.81 12.50
C GLU A 48 4.90 -4.25 11.87
N TYR A 49 3.99 -5.12 11.39
CA TYR A 49 2.72 -4.70 10.80
C TYR A 49 1.78 -4.10 11.85
N LYS A 50 1.74 -4.67 13.06
CA LYS A 50 0.98 -4.09 14.18
C LYS A 50 1.52 -2.72 14.58
N ALA A 51 2.83 -2.57 14.69
CA ALA A 51 3.45 -1.27 14.96
C ALA A 51 3.14 -0.24 13.86
N LEU A 52 3.08 -0.68 12.59
CA LEU A 52 2.66 0.18 11.47
C LEU A 52 1.22 0.65 11.64
N LEU A 53 0.27 -0.26 11.91
CA LEU A 53 -1.14 0.11 12.10
C LEU A 53 -1.34 1.08 13.27
N ASN A 54 -0.62 0.86 14.38
CA ASN A 54 -0.64 1.75 15.54
C ASN A 54 -0.14 3.15 15.22
N LYS A 55 0.88 3.28 14.35
CA LYS A 55 1.37 4.59 13.87
C LYS A 55 0.28 5.41 13.16
N TYR A 56 -0.67 4.74 12.52
CA TYR A 56 -1.81 5.37 11.84
C TYR A 56 -3.06 5.49 12.73
N GLY A 57 -2.98 5.10 14.00
CA GLY A 57 -4.10 5.15 14.93
C GLY A 57 -5.23 4.17 14.59
N MET A 58 -4.91 3.06 13.92
CA MET A 58 -5.86 2.01 13.53
C MET A 58 -5.82 0.82 14.51
N GLU A 59 -5.86 1.12 15.81
CA GLU A 59 -5.83 0.15 16.91
C GLU A 59 -7.24 -0.09 17.49
#